data_AF-A0A4U9VWM6-F1
#
_entry.id   AF-A0A4U9VWM6-F1
#
_cell.length_a   1.000
_cell.length_b   1.000
_cell.length_c   1.000
_cell.angle_alpha   90.00
_cell.angle_beta   90.00
_cell.angle_gamma   90.00
#
_symmetry.space_group_name_H-M   'P 1'
#
loop_
_entity.id
_entity.type
_entity.pdbx_description
1 polymer ?
#
loop_
_entity_poly.entity_id
_entity_poly.type
_entity_poly.pdbx_seq_one_letter_code
_entity_poly.pdbx_strand_id
1 'polypeptide(L)'
;MAEKSGISVRTIQRIEAGQPPKGYTLKALMKALEVEEMDLINMTAVQMENSETVKWNKIINLSALPLLLAPPFNVLVPLLLIYLKKQYNIVNRQLISIQILATLVAIVLFIFVLILNDWLEVKSKFIELIPLLWIFANGVIIVRNAIAIGRGAKPRIWPNISII
;
A
#
# COMPACT_ATOMS: atom_id res chain seq x y z
N MET A 1 -32.36 0.64 -22.61
CA MET A 1 -31.44 1.21 -21.60
C MET A 1 -31.68 2.68 -21.33
N ALA A 2 -31.67 3.56 -22.35
CA ALA A 2 -31.91 5.00 -22.16
C ALA A 2 -33.20 5.32 -21.36
N GLU A 3 -34.30 4.68 -21.73
CA GLU A 3 -35.60 4.84 -21.07
C GLU A 3 -35.59 4.33 -19.63
N LYS A 4 -35.03 3.13 -19.39
CA LYS A 4 -34.94 2.54 -18.05
C LYS A 4 -34.06 3.34 -17.08
N SER A 5 -33.00 3.98 -17.56
CA SER A 5 -32.08 4.76 -16.72
C SER A 5 -32.37 6.27 -16.70
N GLY A 6 -33.32 6.77 -17.49
CA GLY A 6 -33.57 8.21 -17.60
C GLY A 6 -32.39 8.99 -18.19
N ILE A 7 -31.50 8.31 -18.90
CA ILE A 7 -30.31 8.88 -19.54
C ILE A 7 -30.55 9.02 -21.04
N SER A 8 -30.09 10.13 -21.64
CA SER A 8 -30.31 10.36 -23.08
C SER A 8 -29.74 9.23 -23.94
N VAL A 9 -30.42 8.90 -25.04
CA VAL A 9 -29.98 7.88 -26.01
C VAL A 9 -28.55 8.15 -26.49
N ARG A 10 -28.22 9.42 -26.77
CA ARG A 10 -26.87 9.84 -27.18
C ARG A 10 -25.82 9.54 -26.10
N THR A 11 -26.16 9.72 -24.83
CA THR A 11 -25.25 9.40 -23.72
C THR A 11 -25.05 7.88 -23.59
N ILE A 12 -26.10 7.09 -23.75
CA ILE A 12 -25.99 5.62 -23.78
C ILE A 12 -25.10 5.16 -24.93
N GLN A 13 -25.32 5.67 -26.13
CA GLN A 13 -24.50 5.33 -27.30
C GLN A 13 -23.01 5.70 -27.12
N ARG A 14 -22.72 6.83 -26.47
CA ARG A 14 -21.32 7.19 -26.11
C ARG A 14 -20.71 6.19 -25.13
N ILE A 15 -21.50 5.69 -24.19
CA ILE A 15 -21.05 4.67 -23.23
C ILE A 15 -20.85 3.32 -23.92
N GLU A 16 -21.75 2.93 -24.82
CA GLU A 16 -21.61 1.74 -25.68
C GLU A 16 -20.38 1.83 -26.59
N ALA A 17 -20.01 3.04 -27.02
CA ALA A 17 -18.77 3.31 -27.76
C ALA A 17 -17.52 3.36 -26.87
N GLY A 18 -17.62 3.05 -25.57
CA GLY A 18 -16.50 2.90 -24.63
C GLY A 18 -16.24 4.10 -23.71
N GLN A 19 -17.09 5.13 -23.72
CA GLN A 19 -16.92 6.24 -22.78
C GLN A 19 -17.40 5.86 -21.37
N PRO A 20 -16.54 5.91 -20.33
CA PRO A 20 -16.95 5.49 -18.99
C PRO A 20 -18.00 6.45 -18.39
N PRO A 21 -19.12 5.94 -17.85
CA PRO A 21 -20.11 6.76 -17.16
C PRO A 21 -19.54 7.29 -15.83
N LYS A 22 -19.88 8.54 -15.48
CA LYS A 22 -19.41 9.19 -14.24
C LYS A 22 -20.55 9.93 -13.54
N GLY A 23 -20.41 10.12 -12.23
CA GLY A 23 -21.33 10.92 -11.41
C GLY A 23 -22.79 10.46 -11.52
N TYR A 24 -23.68 11.39 -11.87
CA TYR A 24 -25.11 11.12 -12.02
C TYR A 24 -25.41 9.97 -12.98
N THR A 25 -24.74 9.93 -14.15
CA THR A 25 -24.99 8.89 -15.17
C THR A 25 -24.67 7.50 -14.66
N LEU A 26 -23.58 7.36 -13.87
CA LEU A 26 -23.23 6.09 -13.25
C LEU A 26 -24.29 5.66 -12.23
N LYS A 27 -24.73 6.57 -11.35
CA LYS A 27 -25.78 6.29 -10.35
C LYS A 27 -27.12 5.91 -10.97
N ALA A 28 -27.52 6.61 -12.02
CA ALA A 28 -28.74 6.33 -12.76
C ALA A 28 -28.70 4.96 -13.46
N LEU A 29 -27.54 4.58 -14.02
CA LEU A 29 -27.33 3.27 -14.62
C LEU A 29 -27.31 2.15 -13.57
N MET A 30 -26.62 2.33 -12.45
CA MET A 30 -26.63 1.39 -11.32
C MET A 30 -28.05 1.10 -10.85
N LYS A 31 -28.82 2.16 -10.61
CA LYS A 31 -30.22 2.06 -10.18
C LYS A 31 -31.09 1.32 -11.20
N ALA A 32 -30.90 1.59 -12.49
CA ALA A 32 -31.67 0.94 -13.55
C ALA A 32 -31.28 -0.53 -13.80
N LEU A 33 -30.07 -0.91 -13.38
CA LEU A 33 -29.55 -2.27 -13.45
C LEU A 33 -29.72 -3.04 -12.14
N GLU A 34 -30.30 -2.42 -11.11
CA GLU A 34 -30.45 -3.00 -9.76
C GLU A 34 -29.11 -3.47 -9.16
N VAL A 35 -28.02 -2.78 -9.53
CA VAL A 35 -26.68 -3.04 -9.01
C VAL A 35 -26.44 -2.09 -7.83
N GLU A 36 -26.14 -2.64 -6.66
CA GLU A 36 -25.79 -1.82 -5.51
C GLU A 36 -24.40 -1.18 -5.69
N GLU A 37 -24.21 0.02 -5.16
CA GLU A 37 -22.92 0.71 -5.18
C GLU A 37 -21.83 -0.13 -4.48
N MET A 38 -22.22 -0.93 -3.48
CA MET A 38 -21.37 -1.91 -2.81
C MET A 38 -20.90 -3.03 -3.75
N ASP A 39 -21.72 -3.45 -4.70
CA ASP A 39 -21.38 -4.50 -5.67
C ASP A 39 -20.41 -4.01 -6.73
N LEU A 40 -20.44 -2.72 -7.10
CA LEU A 40 -19.39 -2.12 -7.94
C LEU A 40 -18.06 -1.99 -7.20
N ILE A 41 -18.09 -1.63 -5.91
CA ILE A 41 -16.89 -1.60 -5.06
C ILE A 41 -16.33 -3.01 -4.92
N ASN A 42 -17.20 -4.01 -4.77
CA ASN A 42 -16.79 -5.41 -4.72
C ASN A 42 -16.30 -5.91 -6.08
N MET A 43 -16.91 -5.55 -7.21
CA MET A 43 -16.42 -5.91 -8.55
C MET A 43 -15.07 -5.27 -8.86
N THR A 44 -14.85 -4.01 -8.48
CA THR A 44 -13.54 -3.36 -8.60
C THR A 44 -12.52 -3.96 -7.64
N ALA A 45 -12.91 -4.36 -6.43
CA ALA A 45 -12.05 -5.08 -5.50
C ALA A 45 -11.70 -6.51 -5.99
N VAL A 46 -12.65 -7.22 -6.59
CA VAL A 46 -12.49 -8.58 -7.16
C VAL A 46 -11.70 -8.52 -8.47
N GLN A 47 -11.87 -7.48 -9.30
CA GLN A 47 -11.05 -7.23 -10.50
C GLN A 47 -9.63 -6.76 -10.17
N MET A 48 -9.39 -6.19 -8.98
CA MET A 48 -8.05 -5.85 -8.47
C MET A 48 -7.30 -7.08 -7.91
N GLU A 49 -7.96 -8.23 -7.78
CA GLU A 49 -7.41 -9.42 -7.14
C GLU A 49 -6.86 -10.44 -8.15
N ASN A 50 -6.12 -9.98 -9.17
CA ASN A 50 -5.36 -10.92 -9.97
C ASN A 50 -4.27 -11.56 -9.09
N SER A 51 -4.11 -12.89 -9.16
CA SER A 51 -3.05 -13.64 -8.46
C SER A 51 -1.67 -13.01 -8.64
N GLU A 52 -1.45 -12.37 -9.79
CA GLU A 52 -0.25 -11.62 -10.11
C GLU A 52 -0.08 -10.34 -9.27
N THR A 53 -1.14 -9.58 -9.00
CA THR A 53 -1.10 -8.39 -8.14
C THR A 53 -0.75 -8.77 -6.70
N VAL A 54 -1.37 -9.83 -6.16
CA VAL A 54 -1.05 -10.34 -4.82
C VAL A 54 0.41 -10.81 -4.75
N LYS A 55 0.88 -11.51 -5.78
CA LYS A 55 2.28 -11.93 -5.90
C LYS A 55 3.23 -10.75 -5.89
N TRP A 56 2.98 -9.72 -6.70
CA TRP A 56 3.85 -8.54 -6.74
C TRP A 56 3.81 -7.73 -5.45
N ASN A 57 2.65 -7.58 -4.80
CA ASN A 57 2.56 -6.91 -3.50
C ASN A 57 3.45 -7.61 -2.44
N LYS A 58 3.49 -8.96 -2.45
CA LYS A 58 4.41 -9.72 -1.59
C LYS A 58 5.87 -9.46 -1.94
N ILE A 59 6.23 -9.49 -3.22
CA ILE A 59 7.60 -9.25 -3.68
C ILE A 59 8.06 -7.84 -3.30
N ILE A 60 7.21 -6.83 -3.51
CA ILE A 60 7.47 -5.43 -3.15
C ILE A 60 7.66 -5.28 -1.64
N ASN A 61 6.84 -5.94 -0.83
CA ASN A 61 7.03 -5.92 0.62
C ASN A 61 8.31 -6.64 1.04
N LEU A 62 8.61 -7.80 0.47
CA LEU A 62 9.77 -8.61 0.84
C LEU A 62 11.11 -8.07 0.33
N SER A 63 11.11 -7.25 -0.74
CA SER A 63 12.34 -6.65 -1.27
C SER A 63 13.01 -5.68 -0.29
N ALA A 64 12.26 -5.15 0.67
CA ALA A 64 12.73 -4.34 1.79
C ALA A 64 13.60 -5.13 2.79
N LEU A 65 13.37 -6.45 2.93
CA LEU A 65 13.99 -7.28 3.97
C LEU A 65 15.53 -7.31 3.92
N PRO A 66 16.20 -7.53 2.76
CA PRO A 66 17.67 -7.46 2.68
C PRO A 66 18.22 -6.04 2.83
N LEU A 67 17.37 -5.01 2.81
CA LEU A 67 17.74 -3.59 2.82
C LEU A 67 17.51 -2.94 4.19
N LEU A 68 17.17 -3.72 5.22
CA LEU A 68 16.94 -3.22 6.58
C LEU A 68 18.14 -2.46 7.17
N LEU A 69 19.36 -2.84 6.79
CA LEU A 69 20.60 -2.17 7.20
C LEU A 69 20.89 -0.88 6.42
N ALA A 70 20.11 -0.60 5.37
CA ALA A 70 20.29 0.53 4.46
C ALA A 70 18.97 1.32 4.36
N PRO A 71 18.61 2.13 5.37
CA PRO A 71 17.28 2.74 5.51
C PRO A 71 16.78 3.52 4.27
N PRO A 72 17.61 4.25 3.50
CA PRO A 72 17.15 4.87 2.26
C PRO A 72 16.73 3.84 1.20
N PHE A 73 17.52 2.77 1.02
CA PHE A 73 17.25 1.73 0.03
C PHE A 73 16.02 0.89 0.38
N ASN A 74 15.73 0.77 1.68
CA ASN A 74 14.53 0.13 2.21
C ASN A 74 13.21 0.74 1.68
N VAL A 75 13.24 2.00 1.23
CA VAL A 75 12.12 2.69 0.58
C VAL A 75 12.28 2.72 -0.95
N LEU A 76 13.50 3.02 -1.43
CA LEU A 76 13.76 3.21 -2.86
C LEU A 76 13.51 1.95 -3.69
N VAL A 77 13.93 0.78 -3.22
CA VAL A 77 13.79 -0.47 -4.00
C VAL A 77 12.32 -0.89 -4.13
N PRO A 78 11.49 -0.91 -3.06
CA PRO A 78 10.06 -1.10 -3.19
C PRO A 78 9.38 -0.10 -4.15
N LEU A 79 9.74 1.19 -4.09
CA LEU A 79 9.24 2.23 -4.99
C LEU A 79 9.60 1.95 -6.44
N LEU A 80 10.86 1.58 -6.70
CA LEU A 80 11.33 1.24 -8.03
C LEU A 80 10.56 0.04 -8.60
N LEU A 81 10.33 -1.00 -7.78
CA LEU A 81 9.56 -2.17 -8.20
C LEU A 81 8.10 -1.83 -8.53
N ILE A 82 7.46 -0.97 -7.72
CA ILE A 82 6.10 -0.47 -7.99
C ILE A 82 6.07 0.24 -9.35
N TYR A 83 7.05 1.12 -9.60
CA TYR A 83 7.14 1.88 -10.84
C TYR A 83 7.35 0.97 -12.06
N LEU A 84 8.36 0.10 -12.01
CA LEU A 84 8.73 -0.79 -13.11
C LEU A 84 7.64 -1.83 -13.44
N LYS A 85 6.91 -2.30 -12.43
CA LYS A 85 5.86 -3.33 -12.58
C LYS A 85 4.45 -2.74 -12.64
N LYS A 86 4.34 -1.40 -12.63
CA LYS A 86 3.07 -0.65 -12.69
C LYS A 86 2.06 -1.08 -11.61
N GLN A 87 2.54 -1.44 -10.41
CA GLN A 87 1.72 -1.98 -9.32
C GLN A 87 1.18 -0.87 -8.40
N TYR A 88 0.51 0.12 -8.99
CA TYR A 88 -0.06 1.26 -8.26
C TYR A 88 -1.40 0.87 -7.61
N ASN A 89 -1.35 0.34 -6.39
CA ASN A 89 -2.54 -0.07 -5.64
C ASN A 89 -2.46 0.41 -4.18
N ILE A 90 -3.60 0.37 -3.48
CA ILE A 90 -3.72 0.85 -2.10
C ILE A 90 -2.76 0.12 -1.14
N VAL A 91 -2.57 -1.20 -1.35
CA VAL A 91 -1.69 -2.06 -0.56
C VAL A 91 -0.25 -1.57 -0.66
N ASN A 92 0.26 -1.37 -1.86
CA ASN A 92 1.63 -0.90 -2.07
C ASN A 92 1.85 0.52 -1.57
N ARG A 93 0.85 1.42 -1.66
CA ARG A 93 0.94 2.77 -1.06
C ARG A 93 1.07 2.70 0.47
N GLN A 94 0.33 1.80 1.12
CA GLN A 94 0.45 1.56 2.55
C GLN A 94 1.82 0.96 2.90
N LEU A 95 2.31 -0.01 2.13
CA LEU A 95 3.65 -0.60 2.34
C LEU A 95 4.75 0.46 2.26
N ILE A 96 4.73 1.33 1.25
CA ILE A 96 5.69 2.44 1.13
C ILE A 96 5.55 3.40 2.32
N SER A 97 4.33 3.72 2.75
CA SER A 97 4.11 4.59 3.91
C SER A 97 4.73 4.01 5.18
N ILE A 98 4.62 2.69 5.39
CA ILE A 98 5.26 1.98 6.50
C ILE A 98 6.79 2.05 6.39
N GLN A 99 7.36 1.83 5.19
CA GLN A 99 8.81 1.92 5.01
C GLN A 99 9.34 3.34 5.23
N ILE A 100 8.64 4.37 4.76
CA ILE A 100 9.00 5.78 5.01
C ILE A 100 8.99 6.08 6.50
N LEU A 101 7.92 5.71 7.20
CA LEU A 101 7.84 5.89 8.65
C LEU A 101 8.96 5.14 9.36
N ALA A 102 9.25 3.91 8.95
CA ALA A 102 10.30 3.12 9.55
C ALA A 102 11.70 3.74 9.35
N THR A 103 11.95 4.31 8.16
CA THR A 103 13.19 5.03 7.86
C THR A 103 13.31 6.32 8.67
N LEU A 104 12.22 7.08 8.85
CA LEU A 104 12.22 8.27 9.70
C LEU A 104 12.53 7.92 11.16
N VAL A 105 11.91 6.88 11.71
CA VAL A 105 12.19 6.42 13.07
C VAL A 105 13.65 5.95 13.19
N ALA A 106 14.19 5.26 12.19
CA ALA A 106 15.60 4.86 12.19
C ALA A 106 16.55 6.07 12.27
N ILE A 107 16.26 7.15 11.52
CA ILE A 107 17.04 8.40 11.57
C ILE A 107 16.98 9.03 12.97
N VAL A 108 15.78 9.11 13.56
CA VAL A 108 15.61 9.65 14.92
C VAL A 108 16.38 8.82 15.94
N LEU A 109 16.32 7.49 15.87
CA LEU A 109 17.06 6.59 16.77
C LEU A 109 18.57 6.72 16.58
N PHE A 110 19.04 6.89 15.34
CA PHE A 110 20.46 7.11 15.07
C PHE A 110 20.96 8.41 15.72
N ILE A 111 20.25 9.52 15.55
CA ILE A 111 20.57 10.79 16.19
C ILE A 111 20.52 10.65 17.72
N PHE A 112 19.51 9.97 18.25
CA PHE A 112 19.38 9.73 19.69
C PHE A 112 20.58 8.97 20.26
N VAL A 113 21.04 7.91 19.58
CA VAL A 113 22.23 7.15 19.96
C VAL A 113 23.49 8.01 19.91
N LEU A 114 23.67 8.84 18.88
CA LEU A 114 24.80 9.77 18.80
C LEU A 114 24.83 10.76 19.97
N ILE A 115 23.68 11.35 20.32
CA ILE A 115 23.60 12.28 21.46
C ILE A 115 23.98 11.58 22.77
N LEU A 116 23.46 10.37 23.01
CA LEU A 116 23.76 9.63 24.24
C LEU A 116 25.24 9.27 24.35
N ASN A 117 25.87 8.84 23.25
CA ASN A 117 27.25 8.36 23.26
C ASN A 117 28.26 9.52 23.24
N ASP A 118 28.10 10.47 22.33
CA ASP A 118 29.12 11.47 22.05
C ASP A 118 28.95 12.73 22.91
N TRP A 119 27.71 13.14 23.19
CA TRP A 119 27.44 14.38 23.92
C TRP A 119 27.27 14.14 25.42
N LEU A 120 26.61 13.05 25.79
CA LEU A 120 26.35 12.70 27.19
C LEU A 120 27.33 11.66 27.75
N GLU A 121 28.25 11.16 26.93
CA GLU A 121 29.29 10.19 27.30
C GLU A 121 28.76 8.95 28.04
N VAL A 122 27.54 8.49 27.71
CA VAL A 122 26.93 7.34 28.37
C VAL A 122 27.59 6.06 27.86
N LYS A 123 28.52 5.51 28.64
CA LYS A 123 29.25 4.27 28.30
C LYS A 123 28.43 3.04 28.69
N SER A 124 27.47 2.67 27.84
CA SER A 124 26.64 1.49 28.05
C SER A 124 26.51 0.65 26.78
N LYS A 125 26.85 -0.64 26.88
CA LYS A 125 26.66 -1.63 25.80
C LYS A 125 25.19 -1.78 25.38
N PHE A 126 24.24 -1.37 26.23
CA PHE A 126 22.82 -1.43 25.91
C PHE A 126 22.39 -0.39 24.87
N ILE A 127 23.14 0.72 24.71
CA ILE A 127 22.83 1.76 23.71
C ILE A 127 23.01 1.22 22.29
N GLU A 128 24.04 0.40 22.07
CA GLU A 128 24.30 -0.28 20.80
C GLU A 128 23.19 -1.28 20.41
N LEU A 129 22.41 -1.75 21.39
CA LEU A 129 21.31 -2.69 21.15
C LEU A 129 20.05 -2.01 20.57
N ILE A 130 19.90 -0.70 20.77
CA ILE A 130 18.74 0.08 20.29
C ILE A 130 18.53 -0.07 18.77
N PRO A 131 19.52 0.22 17.90
CA PRO A 131 19.36 0.06 16.45
C PRO A 131 19.12 -1.41 16.05
N LEU A 132 19.71 -2.37 16.77
CA LEU A 132 19.52 -3.79 16.49
C LEU A 132 18.08 -4.24 16.76
N LEU A 133 17.50 -3.82 17.89
CA LEU A 133 16.10 -4.07 18.23
C LEU A 133 15.16 -3.43 17.21
N TRP A 134 15.49 -2.23 16.74
CA TRP A 134 14.71 -1.56 15.71
C TRP A 134 14.73 -2.31 14.38
N ILE A 135 15.91 -2.73 13.91
CA ILE A 135 16.06 -3.55 12.69
C ILE A 135 15.24 -4.84 12.81
N PHE A 136 15.32 -5.51 13.96
CA PHE A 136 14.55 -6.73 14.22
C PHE A 136 13.04 -6.48 14.18
N ALA A 137 12.54 -5.45 14.87
CA ALA A 137 11.13 -5.08 14.87
C ALA A 137 10.62 -4.75 13.46
N ASN A 138 11.40 -4.01 12.67
CA ASN A 138 11.06 -3.70 11.28
C ASN A 138 11.02 -4.97 10.40
N GLY A 139 11.98 -5.89 10.58
CA GLY A 139 11.95 -7.20 9.92
C GLY A 139 10.69 -8.00 10.23
N VAL A 140 10.26 -8.02 11.50
CA VAL A 140 9.01 -8.67 11.92
C VAL A 140 7.79 -8.04 11.24
N ILE A 141 7.74 -6.71 11.13
CA ILE A 141 6.65 -6.00 10.43
C ILE A 141 6.59 -6.42 8.96
N ILE A 142 7.73 -6.45 8.27
CA ILE A 142 7.81 -6.88 6.87
C ILE A 142 7.31 -8.32 6.72
N VAL A 143 7.79 -9.26 7.52
CA VAL A 143 7.38 -10.67 7.44
C VAL A 143 5.88 -10.82 7.73
N ARG A 144 5.38 -10.18 8.78
CA ARG A 144 3.95 -10.18 9.15
C ARG A 144 3.09 -9.67 7.99
N ASN A 145 3.49 -8.56 7.36
CA ASN A 145 2.74 -7.98 6.25
C ASN A 145 2.79 -8.86 5.00
N ALA A 146 3.91 -9.54 4.72
CA ALA A 146 3.98 -10.53 3.63
C ALA A 146 2.97 -11.68 3.83
N ILE A 147 2.86 -12.17 5.07
CA ILE A 147 1.88 -13.21 5.45
C ILE A 147 0.46 -12.66 5.30
N ALA A 148 0.19 -11.44 5.76
CA ALA A 148 -1.13 -10.81 5.69
C ALA A 148 -1.60 -10.60 4.23
N ILE A 149 -0.68 -10.21 3.33
CA ILE A 149 -0.95 -10.08 1.88
C ILE A 149 -1.37 -11.42 1.27
N GLY A 150 -0.90 -12.54 1.82
CA GLY A 150 -1.26 -13.88 1.35
C GLY A 150 -2.64 -14.39 1.74
N ARG A 151 -3.39 -13.68 2.60
CA ARG A 151 -4.64 -14.16 3.20
C ARG A 151 -5.94 -13.69 2.49
N GLY A 152 -5.84 -13.08 1.30
CA GLY A 152 -7.00 -12.75 0.44
C GLY A 152 -7.30 -11.25 0.28
N ALA A 153 -8.53 -10.94 -0.16
CA ALA A 153 -8.93 -9.67 -0.80
C ALA A 153 -8.72 -8.39 -0.01
N LYS A 154 -8.69 -8.47 1.32
CA LYS A 154 -8.48 -7.32 2.21
C LYS A 154 -7.35 -7.63 3.17
N PRO A 155 -6.08 -7.56 2.71
CA PRO A 155 -4.96 -7.88 3.57
C PRO A 155 -4.87 -6.89 4.72
N ARG A 156 -4.86 -7.40 5.95
CA ARG A 156 -4.74 -6.58 7.17
C ARG A 156 -3.28 -6.17 7.40
N ILE A 157 -2.82 -5.23 6.58
CA ILE A 157 -1.50 -4.60 6.72
C ILE A 157 -1.46 -3.85 8.05
N TRP A 158 -0.34 -3.98 8.76
CA TRP A 158 -0.11 -3.26 10.00
C TRP A 158 1.30 -2.67 10.02
N PRO A 159 1.46 -1.44 10.51
CA PRO A 159 0.40 -0.53 10.96
C PRO A 159 -0.48 -0.05 9.78
N ASN A 160 -1.76 0.21 10.03
CA ASN A 160 -2.69 0.68 8.98
C ASN A 160 -2.48 2.18 8.75
N ILE A 161 -1.49 2.52 7.94
CA ILE A 161 -1.05 3.89 7.69
C ILE A 161 -0.92 4.11 6.17
N SER A 162 -1.49 5.20 5.66
CA SER A 162 -1.23 5.72 4.30
C SER A 162 -0.94 7.20 4.43
N ILE A 163 0.32 7.59 4.23
CA ILE A 163 0.76 9.00 4.28
C ILE A 163 0.79 9.60 2.88
N ILE A 164 0.92 8.75 1.87
CA ILE A 164 0.84 9.10 0.45
C ILE A 164 -0.59 8.86 0.00
#